data_AF-A0A3A4W1J1-F1
#
_entry.id   AF-A0A3A4W1J1-F1
#
_cell.length_a   1.000
_cell.length_b   1.000
_cell.length_c   1.000
_cell.angle_alpha   90.00
_cell.angle_beta   90.00
_cell.angle_gamma   90.00
#
_symmetry.space_group_name_H-M   'P 1'
#
loop_
_entity.id
_entity.type
_entity.pdbx_description
1 polymer ?
#
loop_
_entity_poly.entity_id
_entity_poly.type
_entity_poly.pdbx_seq_one_letter_code
_entity_poly.pdbx_strand_id
1 'polypeptide(L)' 'MQLMPETSDDIGVNNPFDPKANIFGGTRLLKKHLLEFRSLKKALIAYNWGVLEETGDCIRKVIARYKQYKKER' A
#
# COMPACT_ATOMS: atom_id res chain seq x y z
N MET A 1 0.52 5.49 -5.77
CA MET A 1 -0.06 4.76 -4.64
C MET A 1 -1.59 4.66 -4.66
N GLN A 2 -2.30 5.29 -5.62
CA GLN A 2 -3.75 5.11 -5.86
C GLN A 2 -4.58 5.18 -4.58
N LEU A 3 -4.57 6.32 -3.90
CA LEU A 3 -5.31 6.51 -2.65
C LEU A 3 -6.77 6.89 -2.94
N MET A 4 -7.72 6.41 -2.13
CA MET A 4 -9.08 7.00 -2.14
C MET A 4 -9.00 8.47 -1.76
N PRO A 5 -9.93 9.32 -2.23
CA PRO A 5 -10.06 10.71 -1.76
C PRO A 5 -10.14 10.80 -0.23
N GLU A 6 -11.04 10.04 0.40
CA GLU A 6 -11.24 10.00 1.86
C GLU A 6 -9.96 9.61 2.61
N THR A 7 -9.26 8.59 2.11
CA THR A 7 -7.98 8.15 2.68
C THR A 7 -6.87 9.19 2.50
N SER A 8 -6.89 9.93 1.39
CA SER A 8 -5.92 11.00 1.13
C SER A 8 -6.08 12.12 2.15
N ASP A 9 -7.32 12.50 2.45
CA ASP A 9 -7.63 13.49 3.48
C ASP A 9 -7.18 13.03 4.87
N ASP A 10 -7.51 11.79 5.26
CA ASP A 10 -7.14 11.19 6.55
C ASP A 10 -5.63 11.14 6.81
N ILE A 11 -4.83 10.99 5.75
CA ILE A 11 -3.37 10.88 5.87
C ILE A 11 -2.63 12.17 5.49
N GLY A 12 -3.36 13.26 5.19
CA GLY A 12 -2.82 14.60 4.93
C GLY A 12 -2.22 14.78 3.53
N VAL A 13 -2.74 14.08 2.52
CA VAL A 13 -2.33 14.22 1.11
C VAL A 13 -3.30 15.17 0.40
N ASN A 14 -2.93 16.45 0.33
CA ASN A 14 -3.76 17.49 -0.29
C ASN A 14 -3.83 17.38 -1.83
N ASN A 15 -2.80 16.83 -2.46
CA ASN A 15 -2.77 16.62 -3.90
C ASN A 15 -2.31 15.18 -4.20
N PRO A 16 -3.23 14.24 -4.47
CA PRO A 16 -2.88 12.86 -4.78
C PRO A 16 -2.20 12.71 -6.15
N PHE A 17 -2.21 13.73 -7.01
CA PHE A 17 -1.49 13.71 -8.28
C PHE A 17 -0.03 14.17 -8.16
N ASP A 18 0.36 14.80 -7.04
CA ASP A 18 1.79 15.03 -6.75
C ASP A 18 2.46 13.69 -6.41
N PRO A 19 3.44 13.21 -7.20
CA PRO A 19 4.07 11.92 -6.97
C PRO A 19 4.71 11.80 -5.59
N LYS A 20 5.31 12.89 -5.07
CA LYS A 20 5.97 12.88 -3.77
C LYS A 20 4.97 12.72 -2.63
N ALA A 21 3.93 13.56 -2.59
CA ALA A 21 2.86 13.48 -1.60
C ALA A 21 2.16 12.11 -1.65
N ASN A 22 1.89 11.61 -2.86
CA ASN A 22 1.22 10.32 -3.05
C ASN A 22 2.04 9.13 -2.52
N ILE A 23 3.35 9.10 -2.79
CA ILE A 23 4.25 8.06 -2.26
C ILE A 23 4.35 8.16 -0.73
N PHE A 24 4.50 9.37 -0.19
CA PHE A 24 4.65 9.56 1.26
C PHE A 24 3.37 9.17 2.02
N GLY A 25 2.21 9.60 1.55
CA GLY A 25 0.92 9.21 2.11
C GLY A 25 0.71 7.69 2.06
N GLY A 26 0.88 7.08 0.89
CA GLY A 26 0.70 5.64 0.73
C GLY A 26 1.64 4.81 1.60
N THR A 27 2.90 5.23 1.77
CA THR A 27 3.83 4.53 2.66
C THR A 27 3.47 4.68 4.14
N ARG A 28 2.95 5.85 4.56
CA ARG A 28 2.44 6.08 5.91
C ARG A 28 1.23 5.20 6.22
N LEU A 29 0.30 5.08 5.27
CA LEU A 29 -0.86 4.19 5.39
C LEU A 29 -0.44 2.72 5.49
N LEU A 30 0.47 2.27 4.62
CA LEU A 30 1.01 0.91 4.68
C LEU A 30 1.69 0.62 6.02
N LYS A 31 2.46 1.59 6.56
CA LYS A 31 3.07 1.47 7.89
C LYS A 31 2.03 1.33 9.00
N LYS A 32 0.93 2.10 8.95
CA LYS A 32 -0.18 1.99 9.91
C LYS A 32 -0.74 0.56 9.93
N HIS A 33 -1.05 -0.01 8.77
CA HIS A 33 -1.57 -1.37 8.66
C HIS A 33 -0.55 -2.44 9.09
N LEU A 34 0.74 -2.24 8.82
CA LEU A 34 1.77 -3.17 9.31
C LEU A 34 1.83 -3.20 10.85
N LEU A 35 1.71 -2.05 11.50
CA LEU A 35 1.67 -1.96 12.96
C LEU A 35 0.40 -2.56 13.55
N GLU A 36 -0.74 -2.32 12.91
CA GLU A 36 -2.06 -2.81 13.31
C GLU A 36 -2.18 -4.34 13.19
N PHE A 37 -1.89 -4.89 12.01
CA PHE A 37 -2.12 -6.31 11.74
C PHE A 37 -0.94 -7.21 12.08
N ARG A 38 0.26 -6.65 12.27
CA ARG A 38 1.52 -7.37 12.53
C ARG A 38 1.80 -8.51 11.54
N SER A 39 1.26 -8.39 10.33
CA SER A 39 1.36 -9.37 9.27
C SER A 39 1.43 -8.66 7.93
N LEU A 40 2.52 -8.88 7.20
CA LEU A 40 2.71 -8.28 5.88
C LEU A 40 1.56 -8.63 4.93
N LYS A 41 1.11 -9.89 4.93
CA LYS A 41 -0.01 -10.32 4.08
C LYS A 41 -1.29 -9.57 4.42
N LYS A 42 -1.66 -9.49 5.71
CA LYS A 42 -2.87 -8.77 6.14
C LYS A 42 -2.78 -7.28 5.85
N ALA A 43 -1.61 -6.66 6.07
CA ALA A 43 -1.39 -5.25 5.77
C ALA A 43 -1.53 -4.95 4.28
N LEU A 44 -1.01 -5.81 3.40
CA LEU A 44 -1.17 -5.67 1.95
C LEU A 44 -2.63 -5.88 1.49
N ILE A 45 -3.36 -6.81 2.11
CA ILE A 45 -4.81 -6.98 1.85
C ILE A 45 -5.58 -5.73 2.25
N ALA A 46 -5.32 -5.20 3.45
CA ALA A 46 -6.00 -4.01 3.97
C ALA A 46 -5.70 -2.76 3.13
N TYR A 47 -4.44 -2.59 2.72
CA TYR A 47 -4.04 -1.51 1.82
C TYR A 47 -4.77 -1.56 0.47
N ASN A 48 -5.18 -2.75 0.02
CA ASN A 48 -5.86 -2.98 -1.25
C ASN A 48 -7.40 -2.92 -1.18
N TRP A 49 -8.03 -2.30 -0.17
CA TRP A 49 -9.51 -2.20 0.02
C TRP A 49 -10.25 -3.40 0.65
N GLY A 50 -9.60 -4.54 0.90
CA GLY A 50 -10.24 -5.68 1.57
C GLY A 50 -11.28 -6.46 0.73
N VAL A 51 -11.43 -7.74 1.11
CA VAL A 51 -12.20 -8.85 0.48
C VAL A 51 -11.51 -9.52 -0.74
N LEU A 52 -11.80 -10.82 -0.94
CA LEU A 52 -10.83 -11.90 -0.70
C LEU A 52 -10.57 -12.85 -1.88
N GLU A 53 -10.87 -12.48 -3.13
CA GLU A 53 -10.63 -13.39 -4.27
C GLU A 53 -9.67 -12.77 -5.33
N GLU A 54 -9.90 -11.52 -5.74
CA GLU A 54 -9.03 -10.81 -6.69
C GLU A 54 -7.73 -10.27 -6.07
N THR A 55 -7.68 -10.18 -4.74
CA THR A 55 -6.55 -9.66 -3.97
C THR A 55 -5.31 -10.59 -4.04
N GLY A 56 -5.49 -11.88 -4.37
CA GLY A 56 -4.40 -12.86 -4.42
C GLY A 56 -3.35 -12.57 -5.50
N ASP A 57 -3.79 -12.18 -6.70
CA ASP A 57 -2.91 -11.87 -7.83
C ASP A 57 -2.11 -10.60 -7.59
N CYS A 58 -2.76 -9.56 -7.05
CA CYS A 58 -2.12 -8.28 -6.73
C CYS A 58 -0.99 -8.48 -5.70
N ILE A 59 -1.27 -9.18 -4.60
CA ILE A 59 -0.26 -9.43 -3.55
C ILE A 59 0.91 -10.24 -4.10
N ARG A 60 0.64 -11.27 -4.92
CA ARG A 60 1.69 -12.06 -5.56
C ARG A 60 2.60 -11.18 -6.42
N LYS A 61 2.04 -10.29 -7.24
CA LYS A 61 2.79 -9.35 -8.08
C LYS A 61 3.63 -8.38 -7.24
N VAL A 62 3.07 -7.81 -6.18
CA VAL A 62 3.79 -6.89 -5.28
C VAL A 62 4.98 -7.58 -4.61
N ILE A 63 4.78 -8.78 -4.06
CA ILE A 63 5.85 -9.55 -3.41
C ILE A 63 6.93 -9.94 -4.44
N ALA A 64 6.54 -10.35 -5.64
CA ALA A 64 7.48 -10.70 -6.70
C ALA A 64 8.37 -9.51 -7.09
N ARG A 65 7.77 -8.32 -7.30
CA ARG A 65 8.52 -7.08 -7.59
C ARG A 65 9.47 -6.70 -6.47
N TYR A 66 9.04 -6.80 -5.22
CA TYR A 66 9.91 -6.53 -4.06
C TYR A 66 11.12 -7.46 -4.00
N LYS A 67 10.91 -8.78 -4.23
CA LYS A 67 12.00 -9.76 -4.27
C LYS A 67 12.98 -9.49 -5.40
N GLN A 68 12.48 -9.12 -6.59
CA GLN A 68 13.31 -8.73 -7.72
C GLN A 68 14.18 -7.51 -7.38
N TYR A 69 13.56 -6.44 -6.87
CA TYR A 69 14.27 -5.24 -6.44
C TYR A 69 15.36 -5.54 -5.40
N LYS A 70 15.10 -6.46 -4.46
CA LYS A 70 16.09 -6.88 -3.46
C LYS A 70 17.23 -7.72 -4.03
N LYS A 71 17.05 -8.36 -5.18
CA LYS A 71 18.08 -9.14 -5.85
C LYS A 71 18.99 -8.26 -6.72
N GLU A 72 18.44 -7.16 -7.23
CA GLU A 72 19.14 -6.17 -8.05
C GLU A 72 19.87 -5.10 -7.21
N ARG A 73 19.75 -5.18 -5.87
CA ARG A 73 20.46 -4.37 -4.88
C ARG A 73 21.50 -5.21 -4.16
#